data_AF-A0A218U815-F1
#
_entry.id   AF-A0A218U815-F1
#
_cell.length_a   1.000
_cell.length_b   1.000
_cell.length_c   1.000
_cell.angle_alpha   90.00
_cell.angle_beta   90.00
_cell.angle_gamma   90.00
#
_symmetry.space_group_name_H-M   'P 1'
#
loop_
_entity.id
_entity.type
_entity.pdbx_description
1 polymer ?
#
loop_
_entity_poly.entity_id
_entity_poly.type
_entity_poly.pdbx_seq_one_letter_code
_entity_poly.pdbx_strand_id
1 'polypeptide(L)'
;MVRINQICHKNGIKFFTGDVFGYHGYMFADLGEHEFVEEKPKVAKVSTGVEDGPEAKRARLEPAETTMVKKFRTDTGRDPSPRSAAEDSQRLLRLRREVLEALGFRTDTGRDPSPRSAAEDSQRLLRLRREVLEALGVGTQLLPDTFHSFCFSEMAPVCAVVGGVLGQEVVK
;
A
#
# COMPACT_ATOMS: atom_id res chain seq x y z
N MET A 1 -5.07 -4.83 -15.70
CA MET A 1 -5.09 -5.76 -14.55
C MET A 1 -6.49 -6.12 -14.04
N VAL A 2 -7.51 -5.26 -14.21
CA VAL A 2 -8.91 -5.54 -13.80
C VAL A 2 -9.44 -6.89 -14.27
N ARG A 3 -9.23 -7.24 -15.55
CA ARG A 3 -9.70 -8.53 -16.12
C ARG A 3 -9.16 -9.74 -15.35
N ILE A 4 -7.87 -9.75 -15.00
CA ILE A 4 -7.26 -10.87 -14.28
C ILE A 4 -7.80 -10.94 -12.85
N ASN A 5 -7.89 -9.80 -12.16
CA ASN A 5 -8.47 -9.75 -10.81
C ASN A 5 -9.89 -10.35 -10.79
N GLN A 6 -10.75 -9.95 -11.73
CA GLN A 6 -12.12 -10.47 -11.82
C GLN A 6 -12.17 -11.98 -12.05
N ILE A 7 -11.23 -12.54 -12.84
CA ILE A 7 -11.14 -13.99 -13.03
C ILE A 7 -10.70 -14.67 -11.74
N CYS A 8 -9.67 -14.16 -11.07
CA CYS A 8 -9.19 -14.69 -9.80
C CYS A 8 -10.29 -14.69 -8.73
N HIS A 9 -10.95 -13.55 -8.54
CA HIS A 9 -12.02 -13.37 -7.56
C HIS A 9 -13.18 -14.35 -7.80
N LYS A 10 -13.62 -14.53 -9.05
CA LYS A 10 -14.68 -15.50 -9.40
C LYS A 10 -14.31 -16.96 -9.10
N ASN A 11 -13.02 -17.28 -9.01
CA ASN A 11 -12.52 -18.62 -8.75
C ASN A 11 -11.99 -18.80 -7.31
N GLY A 12 -12.20 -17.82 -6.42
CA GLY A 12 -11.68 -17.88 -5.05
C GLY A 12 -10.14 -17.87 -4.98
N ILE A 13 -9.48 -17.26 -5.97
CA ILE A 13 -8.02 -17.15 -6.04
C ILE A 13 -7.63 -15.76 -5.54
N LYS A 14 -6.72 -15.70 -4.54
CA LYS A 14 -6.12 -14.44 -4.08
C LYS A 14 -5.37 -13.77 -5.21
N PHE A 15 -5.59 -12.48 -5.42
CA PHE A 15 -4.94 -11.70 -6.46
C PHE A 15 -4.07 -10.59 -5.86
N PHE A 16 -2.87 -10.44 -6.41
CA PHE A 16 -1.93 -9.39 -6.03
C PHE A 16 -1.39 -8.72 -7.29
N THR A 17 -1.19 -7.41 -7.24
CA THR A 17 -0.50 -6.66 -8.29
C THR A 17 0.24 -5.49 -7.67
N GLY A 18 1.32 -5.04 -8.32
CA GLY A 18 2.09 -3.90 -7.89
C GLY A 18 2.96 -3.42 -9.04
N ASP A 19 3.46 -2.20 -8.91
CA ASP A 19 4.31 -1.57 -9.92
C ASP A 19 5.19 -0.48 -9.31
N VAL A 20 6.20 -0.06 -10.07
CA VAL A 20 7.17 0.97 -9.67
C VAL A 20 7.29 2.02 -10.76
N PHE A 21 7.17 3.29 -10.37
CA PHE A 21 7.36 4.46 -11.23
C PHE A 21 8.31 5.42 -10.53
N GLY A 22 9.58 5.39 -10.91
CA GLY A 22 10.67 6.17 -10.33
C GLY A 22 10.79 5.94 -8.82
N TYR A 23 10.55 6.98 -8.04
CA TYR A 23 10.59 6.97 -6.57
C TYR A 23 9.30 6.47 -5.91
N HIS A 24 8.27 6.19 -6.71
CA HIS A 24 6.96 5.77 -6.24
C HIS A 24 6.70 4.32 -6.62
N GLY A 25 5.86 3.66 -5.84
CA GLY A 25 5.37 2.34 -6.17
C GLY A 25 4.15 1.99 -5.36
N TYR A 26 3.44 0.97 -5.80
CA TYR A 26 2.22 0.52 -5.13
C TYR A 26 2.11 -0.98 -5.12
N MET A 27 1.27 -1.46 -4.21
CA MET A 27 0.72 -2.79 -4.27
C MET A 27 -0.79 -2.75 -4.06
N PHE A 28 -1.46 -3.76 -4.58
CA PHE A 28 -2.88 -4.02 -4.41
C PHE A 28 -3.05 -5.52 -4.14
N ALA A 29 -3.96 -5.83 -3.23
CA ALA A 29 -4.36 -7.19 -2.89
C ALA A 29 -5.88 -7.28 -2.89
N ASP A 30 -6.41 -8.30 -3.56
CA ASP A 30 -7.81 -8.74 -3.48
C ASP A 30 -7.78 -10.17 -2.96
N LEU A 31 -8.09 -10.32 -1.67
CA LEU A 31 -8.06 -11.63 -1.01
C LEU A 31 -9.42 -12.32 -1.02
N GLY A 32 -10.45 -11.68 -1.59
CA GLY A 32 -11.84 -12.15 -1.51
C GLY A 32 -12.31 -12.32 -0.07
N GLU A 33 -12.87 -13.48 0.24
CA GLU A 33 -13.14 -13.92 1.61
C GLU A 33 -11.86 -14.55 2.19
N HIS A 34 -11.21 -13.85 3.11
CA HIS A 34 -9.95 -14.28 3.68
C HIS A 34 -10.03 -14.44 5.19
N GLU A 35 -9.78 -15.66 5.64
CA GLU A 35 -9.70 -16.01 7.05
C GLU A 35 -8.25 -16.26 7.45
N PHE A 36 -7.81 -15.62 8.53
CA PHE A 36 -6.44 -15.75 9.04
C PHE A 36 -6.40 -15.76 10.57
N VAL A 37 -5.30 -16.22 11.12
CA VAL A 37 -5.05 -16.25 12.56
C VAL A 37 -4.01 -15.20 12.90
N GLU A 38 -4.33 -14.32 13.84
CA GLU A 38 -3.39 -13.35 14.39
C GLU A 38 -2.99 -13.77 15.80
N GLU A 39 -1.68 -13.90 16.00
CA GLU A 39 -1.09 -14.17 17.29
C GLU A 39 -0.95 -12.85 18.07
N LYS A 40 -1.72 -12.69 19.14
CA LYS A 40 -1.64 -11.50 20.02
C LYS A 40 -0.87 -11.83 21.30
N PRO A 41 0.13 -11.01 21.68
CA PRO A 41 0.75 -11.13 23.00
C PRO A 41 -0.26 -10.78 24.09
N LYS A 42 -0.34 -11.59 25.16
CA LYS A 42 -1.15 -11.25 26.34
C LYS A 42 -0.62 -9.95 26.96
N VAL A 43 -1.51 -8.96 27.14
CA VAL A 43 -1.21 -7.77 27.95
C VAL A 43 -1.08 -8.23 29.40
N ALA A 44 0.14 -8.27 29.92
CA ALA A 44 0.38 -8.56 31.33
C ALA A 44 -0.28 -7.44 32.17
N LYS A 45 -1.29 -7.79 32.96
CA LYS A 45 -1.81 -6.91 34.01
C LYS A 45 -0.72 -6.79 35.07
N VAL A 46 -0.04 -5.65 35.13
CA VAL A 46 0.87 -5.35 36.24
C VAL A 46 0.02 -5.15 37.48
N SER A 47 -0.04 -6.16 38.35
CA SER A 47 -0.49 -5.98 39.72
C SER A 47 0.59 -5.21 40.48
N THR A 48 0.33 -3.95 40.81
CA THR A 48 1.12 -3.16 41.76
C THR A 48 1.08 -3.85 43.13
N GLY A 49 2.20 -4.43 43.56
CA GLY A 49 2.35 -5.04 44.88
C GLY A 49 3.81 -5.15 45.30
N VAL A 50 4.31 -4.06 45.91
CA VAL A 50 5.36 -3.88 46.94
C VAL A 50 6.70 -4.66 46.82
N GLU A 51 7.80 -3.90 46.82
CA GLU A 51 9.22 -4.32 46.92
C GLU A 51 9.55 -5.09 48.22
N ASP A 52 10.47 -6.06 48.15
CA ASP A 52 11.70 -6.11 48.98
C ASP A 52 12.72 -7.19 48.49
N GLY A 53 14.01 -6.85 48.44
CA GLY A 53 15.15 -7.81 48.55
C GLY A 53 15.86 -8.34 47.27
N PRO A 54 17.21 -8.40 47.21
CA PRO A 54 17.99 -8.68 45.99
C PRO A 54 18.45 -10.15 45.88
N GLU A 55 18.26 -10.79 44.72
CA GLU A 55 19.05 -11.98 44.37
C GLU A 55 19.11 -12.23 42.86
N ALA A 56 20.33 -12.42 42.36
CA ALA A 56 20.64 -12.74 40.98
C ALA A 56 20.02 -14.10 40.59
N LYS A 57 18.91 -14.07 39.84
CA LYS A 57 18.38 -15.22 39.12
C LYS A 57 18.35 -14.88 37.62
N ARG A 58 19.00 -15.72 36.80
CA ARG A 58 18.83 -15.72 35.34
C ARG A 58 17.34 -15.58 35.04
N ALA A 59 16.97 -14.51 34.33
CA ALA A 59 15.61 -14.30 33.88
C ALA A 59 15.19 -15.53 33.07
N ARG A 60 14.35 -16.37 33.67
CA ARG A 60 13.58 -17.37 32.94
C ARG A 60 12.69 -16.54 32.02
N LEU A 61 12.98 -16.53 30.72
CA LEU A 61 12.01 -16.08 29.73
C LEU A 61 10.82 -17.04 29.87
N GLU A 62 9.82 -16.65 30.66
CA GLU A 62 8.50 -17.25 30.58
C GLU A 62 8.04 -17.04 29.11
N PRO A 63 7.72 -18.11 28.37
CA PRO A 63 7.27 -17.97 27.00
C PRO A 63 6.05 -17.05 27.03
N ALA A 64 6.11 -15.96 26.26
CA ALA A 64 5.00 -15.04 26.14
C ALA A 64 3.78 -15.86 25.70
N GLU A 65 2.82 -16.06 26.60
CA GLU A 65 1.58 -16.74 26.25
C GLU A 65 0.90 -15.92 25.16
N THR A 66 0.78 -16.52 24.00
CA THR A 66 0.10 -15.93 22.87
C THR A 66 -1.30 -16.51 22.72
N THR A 67 -2.21 -15.68 22.22
CA THR A 67 -3.58 -16.10 21.92
C THR A 67 -3.83 -15.97 20.43
N MET A 68 -4.35 -17.04 19.83
CA MET A 68 -4.72 -17.09 18.41
C MET A 68 -6.11 -16.49 18.23
N VAL A 69 -6.23 -15.42 17.45
CA VAL A 69 -7.51 -14.80 17.12
C VAL A 69 -7.80 -15.03 15.63
N LYS A 70 -8.86 -15.78 15.33
CA LYS A 70 -9.38 -15.92 13.96
C LYS A 70 -10.00 -14.58 13.53
N LYS A 71 -9.54 -14.03 12.42
CA LYS A 71 -10.07 -12.81 11.79
C LYS A 71 -10.60 -13.13 10.39
N PHE A 72 -11.64 -12.42 10.01
CA PHE A 72 -12.23 -12.50 8.67
C PHE A 72 -12.10 -11.13 8.00
N ARG A 73 -11.61 -11.11 6.76
CA ARG A 73 -11.50 -9.92 5.94
C ARG A 73 -12.22 -10.17 4.63
N THR A 74 -13.11 -9.25 4.27
CA THR A 74 -13.76 -9.22 2.96
C THR A 74 -13.25 -7.98 2.25
N ASP A 75 -12.49 -8.17 1.18
CA ASP A 75 -12.08 -7.07 0.30
C ASP A 75 -13.22 -6.76 -0.67
N THR A 76 -14.34 -6.26 -0.15
CA THR A 76 -15.36 -5.64 -1.00
C THR A 76 -14.76 -4.35 -1.53
N GLY A 77 -14.54 -4.25 -2.85
CA GLY A 77 -14.00 -3.06 -3.51
C GLY A 77 -14.53 -1.78 -2.89
N ARG A 78 -13.67 -1.11 -2.11
CA ARG A 78 -14.11 -0.10 -1.15
C ARG A 78 -14.63 1.11 -1.91
N ASP A 79 -15.94 1.37 -1.77
CA ASP A 79 -16.56 2.68 -1.98
C ASP A 79 -15.73 3.71 -1.18
N PRO A 80 -15.28 4.84 -1.77
CA PRO A 80 -14.38 5.77 -1.10
C PRO A 80 -15.12 6.58 -0.03
N SER A 81 -15.53 5.93 1.06
CA SER A 81 -15.99 6.64 2.24
C SER A 81 -14.77 7.21 3.00
N PRO A 82 -14.74 8.52 3.29
CA PRO A 82 -13.62 9.16 3.94
C PRO A 82 -13.75 8.94 5.45
N ARG A 83 -13.08 7.94 6.00
CA ARG A 83 -13.00 7.78 7.47
C ARG A 83 -11.56 7.67 7.94
N SER A 84 -11.16 8.79 8.56
CA SER A 84 -10.22 8.99 9.66
C SER A 84 -8.73 8.70 9.42
N ALA A 85 -8.02 9.71 8.94
CA ALA A 85 -6.74 10.24 9.48
C ALA A 85 -6.34 11.41 8.57
N ALA A 86 -6.59 12.66 8.96
CA ALA A 86 -6.57 13.81 8.03
C ALA A 86 -5.20 14.03 7.35
N GLU A 87 -4.09 13.62 7.97
CA GLU A 87 -2.73 13.79 7.44
C GLU A 87 -2.24 12.55 6.65
N ASP A 88 -2.49 11.34 7.16
CA ASP A 88 -2.22 10.09 6.44
C ASP A 88 -3.10 9.95 5.19
N SER A 89 -4.33 10.48 5.26
CA SER A 89 -5.25 10.51 4.14
C SER A 89 -4.71 11.37 3.00
N GLN A 90 -4.08 12.51 3.29
CA GLN A 90 -3.53 13.36 2.22
C GLN A 90 -2.39 12.66 1.48
N ARG A 91 -1.40 12.10 2.20
CA ARG A 91 -0.26 11.38 1.59
C ARG A 91 -0.72 10.15 0.79
N LEU A 92 -1.63 9.36 1.36
CA LEU A 92 -2.22 8.22 0.69
C LEU A 92 -3.03 8.62 -0.56
N LEU A 93 -3.74 9.76 -0.49
CA LEU A 93 -4.41 10.34 -1.65
C LEU A 93 -3.41 10.82 -2.71
N ARG A 94 -2.24 11.35 -2.34
CA ARG A 94 -1.20 11.75 -3.32
C ARG A 94 -0.63 10.53 -4.04
N LEU A 95 -0.19 9.52 -3.29
CA LEU A 95 0.38 8.30 -3.85
C LEU A 95 -0.63 7.55 -4.73
N ARG A 96 -1.90 7.50 -4.31
CA ARG A 96 -2.99 6.91 -5.11
C ARG A 96 -3.19 7.66 -6.43
N ARG A 97 -2.98 8.98 -6.44
CA ARG A 97 -3.10 9.79 -7.65
C ARG A 97 -1.95 9.51 -8.59
N GLU A 98 -0.70 9.61 -8.12
CA GLU A 98 0.51 9.37 -8.92
C GLU A 98 0.43 8.01 -9.66
N VAL A 99 -0.07 6.99 -8.97
CA VAL A 99 -0.33 5.66 -9.53
C VAL A 99 -1.44 5.69 -10.59
N LEU A 100 -2.56 6.38 -10.34
CA LEU A 100 -3.65 6.53 -11.30
C LEU A 100 -3.21 7.27 -12.56
N GLU A 101 -2.40 8.32 -12.45
CA GLU A 101 -1.87 9.03 -13.61
C GLU A 101 -0.87 8.17 -14.39
N ALA A 102 0.01 7.43 -13.72
CA ALA A 102 0.93 6.51 -14.40
C ALA A 102 0.17 5.38 -15.14
N LEU A 103 -0.88 4.83 -14.52
CA LEU A 103 -1.76 3.85 -15.17
C LEU A 103 -2.56 4.47 -16.34
N GLY A 104 -3.00 5.71 -16.21
CA GLY A 104 -3.63 6.46 -17.31
C GLY A 104 -2.67 6.67 -18.48
N PHE A 105 -1.42 7.06 -18.20
CA PHE A 105 -0.37 7.20 -19.20
C PHE A 105 -0.12 5.89 -19.95
N ARG A 106 -0.03 4.77 -19.23
CA ARG A 106 0.14 3.43 -19.82
C ARG A 106 -1.06 3.04 -20.68
N THR A 107 -2.27 3.42 -20.27
CA THR A 107 -3.50 3.16 -21.03
C THR A 107 -3.50 3.90 -22.37
N ASP A 108 -3.06 5.16 -22.37
CA ASP A 108 -3.05 6.00 -23.57
C ASP A 108 -1.90 5.67 -24.54
N THR A 109 -0.73 5.35 -24.01
CA THR A 109 0.51 5.23 -24.81
C THR A 109 0.97 3.79 -25.02
N GLY A 110 0.40 2.83 -24.29
CA GLY A 110 0.84 1.44 -24.30
C GLY A 110 2.21 1.18 -23.66
N ARG A 111 2.80 2.20 -23.02
CA ARG A 111 4.12 2.12 -22.36
C ARG A 111 4.17 2.99 -21.11
N ASP A 112 5.24 2.87 -20.33
CA ASP A 112 5.50 3.76 -19.21
C ASP A 112 6.27 5.03 -19.61
N PRO A 113 6.26 6.06 -18.76
CA PRO A 113 7.09 7.24 -18.94
C PRO A 113 8.57 6.85 -19.04
N SER A 114 9.26 7.33 -20.08
CA SER A 114 10.66 6.99 -20.34
C SER A 114 11.57 8.21 -20.25
N PRO A 115 12.76 8.10 -19.62
CA PRO A 115 13.74 9.18 -19.62
C PRO A 115 14.18 9.62 -21.03
N ARG A 116 14.10 8.72 -22.03
CA ARG A 116 14.46 9.04 -23.42
C ARG A 116 13.49 10.05 -24.05
N SER A 117 12.25 10.06 -23.62
CA SER A 117 11.17 10.94 -24.07
C SER A 117 10.71 11.88 -22.96
N ALA A 118 11.59 12.21 -22.00
CA ALA A 118 11.21 12.89 -20.77
C ALA A 118 10.46 14.20 -20.98
N ALA A 119 10.83 15.01 -21.98
CA ALA A 119 10.18 16.28 -22.25
C ALA A 119 8.71 16.08 -22.69
N GLU A 120 8.47 15.15 -23.62
CA GLU A 120 7.14 14.84 -24.14
C GLU A 120 6.29 14.15 -23.06
N ASP A 121 6.86 13.15 -22.39
CA ASP A 121 6.17 12.36 -21.37
C ASP A 121 5.79 13.23 -20.16
N SER A 122 6.66 14.17 -19.75
CA SER A 122 6.35 15.13 -18.67
C SER A 122 5.15 16.01 -19.03
N GLN A 123 5.08 16.50 -20.27
CA GLN A 123 3.94 17.30 -20.72
C GLN A 123 2.65 16.47 -20.75
N ARG A 124 2.73 15.18 -21.10
CA ARG A 124 1.56 14.30 -21.08
C ARG A 124 1.12 13.97 -19.66
N LEU A 125 2.05 13.67 -18.75
CA LEU A 125 1.77 13.44 -17.33
C LEU A 125 1.11 14.67 -16.68
N LEU A 126 1.60 15.88 -16.99
CA LEU A 126 0.98 17.12 -16.52
C LEU A 126 -0.45 17.34 -17.05
N ARG A 127 -0.74 16.90 -18.29
CA ARG A 127 -2.10 16.92 -18.85
C ARG A 127 -3.00 15.93 -18.10
N LEU A 128 -2.56 14.67 -17.97
CA LEU A 128 -3.29 13.62 -17.27
C LEU A 128 -3.58 14.00 -15.81
N ARG A 129 -2.61 14.61 -15.12
CA ARG A 129 -2.82 15.16 -13.77
C ARG A 129 -4.00 16.11 -13.72
N ARG A 130 -4.11 17.05 -14.67
CA ARG A 130 -5.25 17.99 -14.68
C ARG A 130 -6.57 17.26 -14.90
N GLU A 131 -6.62 16.39 -15.90
CA GLU A 131 -7.81 15.60 -16.26
C GLU A 131 -8.28 14.73 -15.07
N VAL A 132 -7.36 14.05 -14.38
CA VAL A 132 -7.66 13.19 -13.23
C VAL A 132 -8.10 14.01 -12.01
N LEU A 133 -7.43 15.13 -11.71
CA LEU A 133 -7.81 15.98 -10.58
C LEU A 133 -9.18 16.64 -10.79
N GLU A 134 -9.46 17.08 -12.02
CA GLU A 134 -10.75 17.64 -12.41
C GLU A 134 -11.87 16.58 -12.35
N ALA A 135 -11.66 15.40 -12.93
CA ALA A 135 -12.62 14.30 -12.88
C ALA A 135 -12.96 13.84 -11.45
N LEU A 136 -12.00 13.98 -10.52
CA LEU A 136 -12.18 13.66 -9.11
C LEU A 136 -12.69 14.84 -8.27
N GLY A 137 -12.87 16.02 -8.86
CA GLY A 137 -13.37 17.22 -8.18
C GLY A 137 -12.48 17.71 -7.04
N VAL A 138 -11.16 17.53 -7.16
CA VAL A 138 -10.21 17.91 -6.10
C VAL A 138 -9.26 19.01 -6.53
N GLY A 139 -8.72 19.74 -5.56
CA GLY A 139 -7.79 20.82 -5.84
C GLY A 139 -6.37 20.35 -6.20
N THR A 140 -5.68 21.20 -6.98
CA THR A 140 -4.34 20.97 -7.53
C THR A 140 -3.24 20.86 -6.47
N GLN A 141 -3.49 21.32 -5.24
CA GLN A 141 -2.59 21.21 -4.10
C GLN A 141 -2.28 19.77 -3.66
N LEU A 142 -3.11 18.80 -4.07
CA LEU A 142 -2.93 17.40 -3.67
C LEU A 142 -1.81 16.69 -4.44
N LEU A 143 -1.47 17.15 -5.64
CA LEU A 143 -0.38 16.59 -6.43
C LEU A 143 0.40 17.76 -7.01
N PRO A 144 1.66 18.00 -6.61
CA PRO A 144 2.46 19.11 -7.15
C PRO A 144 2.71 18.96 -8.65
N ASP A 145 2.85 20.07 -9.37
CA ASP A 145 3.24 20.07 -10.79
C ASP A 145 4.61 19.43 -11.03
N THR A 146 5.45 19.34 -10.00
CA THR A 146 6.78 18.71 -10.07
C THR A 146 6.77 17.18 -10.00
N PHE A 147 5.60 16.54 -9.79
CA PHE A 147 5.50 15.10 -9.57
C PHE A 147 6.12 14.26 -10.71
N HIS A 148 5.98 14.74 -11.95
CA HIS A 148 6.44 14.01 -13.13
C HIS A 148 7.95 13.70 -13.05
N SER A 149 8.75 14.54 -12.39
CA SER A 149 10.20 14.35 -12.26
C SER A 149 10.58 13.12 -11.44
N PHE A 150 9.64 12.55 -10.68
CA PHE A 150 9.91 11.45 -9.76
C PHE A 150 9.29 10.12 -10.21
N CYS A 151 8.60 10.07 -11.37
CA CYS A 151 7.86 8.88 -11.81
C CYS A 151 8.43 8.22 -13.08
N PHE A 152 9.73 8.41 -13.36
CA PHE A 152 10.41 7.81 -14.51
C PHE A 152 11.26 6.60 -14.13
N SER A 153 11.25 5.57 -14.98
CA SER A 153 12.05 4.33 -14.84
C SER A 153 11.68 3.49 -13.61
N GLU A 154 12.36 2.34 -13.46
CA GLU A 154 12.27 1.50 -12.28
C GLU A 154 13.55 1.64 -11.44
N MET A 155 13.41 2.11 -10.20
CA MET A 155 14.55 2.29 -9.31
C MET A 155 14.75 1.05 -8.44
N ALA A 156 15.92 0.41 -8.54
CA ALA A 156 16.22 -0.82 -7.80
C ALA A 156 15.92 -0.74 -6.29
N PRO A 157 16.22 0.35 -5.54
CA PRO A 157 15.84 0.47 -4.14
C PRO A 157 14.32 0.45 -3.91
N VAL A 158 13.56 1.06 -4.82
CA VAL A 158 12.09 1.11 -4.73
C VAL A 158 11.51 -0.26 -5.07
N CYS A 159 12.04 -0.94 -6.08
CA CYS A 159 11.68 -2.32 -6.39
C CYS A 159 11.94 -3.26 -5.20
N ALA A 160 13.05 -3.09 -4.49
CA ALA A 160 13.35 -3.88 -3.29
C ALA A 160 12.33 -3.62 -2.16
N VAL A 161 11.95 -2.36 -1.93
CA VAL A 161 10.94 -2.00 -0.92
C VAL A 161 9.56 -2.55 -1.31
N VAL A 162 9.09 -2.25 -2.52
CA VAL A 162 7.76 -2.66 -2.99
C VAL A 162 7.68 -4.18 -3.10
N GLY A 163 8.71 -4.83 -3.65
CA GLY A 163 8.80 -6.28 -3.74
C GLY A 163 8.87 -6.96 -2.37
N GLY A 164 9.56 -6.37 -1.39
CA GLY A 164 9.60 -6.86 -0.01
C GLY A 164 8.23 -6.81 0.65
N VAL A 165 7.52 -5.67 0.55
CA VAL A 165 6.16 -5.52 1.11
C VAL A 165 5.18 -6.45 0.40
N LEU A 166 5.16 -6.46 -0.93
CA LEU A 166 4.29 -7.31 -1.72
C LEU A 166 4.55 -8.79 -1.45
N GLY A 167 5.82 -9.22 -1.44
CA GLY A 167 6.21 -10.59 -1.16
C GLY A 167 5.80 -11.02 0.25
N GLN A 168 5.92 -10.13 1.24
CA GLN A 168 5.46 -10.41 2.59
C GLN A 168 3.94 -10.61 2.66
N GLU A 169 3.15 -9.79 1.96
CA GLU A 169 1.68 -9.94 1.90
C GLU A 169 1.23 -11.20 1.15
N VAL A 170 2.01 -11.66 0.18
CA VAL A 170 1.74 -12.93 -0.53
C VAL A 170 1.96 -14.15 0.36
N VAL A 171 2.91 -14.09 1.29
CA VAL A 171 3.24 -15.20 2.22
C VAL A 171 2.24 -15.29 3.38
N LYS A 172 1.64 -14.17 3.79
CA LYS A 172 0.64 -14.10 4.86
C LYS A 172 -0.66 -14.83 4.49
#